data_AF-A0A353TY64-F1
#
_entry.id   AF-A0A353TY64-F1
#
_cell.length_a   1.000
_cell.length_b   1.000
_cell.length_c   1.000
_cell.angle_alpha   90.00
_cell.angle_beta   90.00
_cell.angle_gamma   90.00
#
_symmetry.space_group_name_H-M   'P 1'
#
loop_
_entity.id
_entity.type
_entity.pdbx_description
1 polymer ?
#
loop_
_entity_poly.entity_id
_entity_poly.type
_entity_poly.pdbx_seq_one_letter_code
_entity_poly.pdbx_strand_id
1 'polypeptide(L)'
;GVEYQASFVGYFPAERPRYSCIVVVTSPSNNVYYGNIVAGSVFREIADRVYATGFDFVVESEWDESSENSVYPYSKGGRVSDLATIFEELDYPVYERHPVSDWISTMASDSGVVFRPKPVPGGLVPAVIGMGAKDALSILENLGLQVHLQGVGRVVHQSQQAGSRVRPGSTIFIRLE
;
A
#
# COMPACT_ATOMS: atom_id res chain seq x y z
N GLY A 1 -31.88 -55.56 1.31
CA GLY A 1 -32.32 -54.38 0.52
C GLY A 1 -31.23 -54.07 -0.49
N VAL A 2 -31.57 -53.50 -1.64
CA VAL A 2 -30.56 -53.09 -2.63
C VAL A 2 -29.83 -51.86 -2.09
N GLU A 3 -28.52 -51.98 -1.95
CA GLU A 3 -27.63 -50.91 -1.51
C GLU A 3 -27.14 -50.16 -2.76
N TYR A 4 -27.31 -48.83 -2.79
CA TYR A 4 -26.94 -48.01 -3.94
C TYR A 4 -25.69 -47.20 -3.63
N GLN A 5 -24.76 -47.15 -4.57
CA GLN A 5 -23.56 -46.32 -4.52
C GLN A 5 -23.67 -45.21 -5.55
N ALA A 6 -23.47 -43.99 -5.10
CA ALA A 6 -23.45 -42.79 -5.91
C ALA A 6 -22.01 -42.30 -6.04
N SER A 7 -21.52 -42.10 -7.25
CA SER A 7 -20.20 -41.53 -7.48
C SER A 7 -20.20 -40.42 -8.51
N PHE A 8 -19.32 -39.45 -8.29
CA PHE A 8 -19.04 -38.36 -9.22
C PHE A 8 -17.54 -38.15 -9.25
N VAL A 9 -16.97 -38.02 -10.44
CA VAL A 9 -15.56 -37.69 -10.65
C VAL A 9 -15.48 -36.51 -11.58
N GLY A 10 -14.62 -35.55 -11.24
CA GLY A 10 -14.42 -34.36 -12.03
C GLY A 10 -13.09 -33.71 -11.73
N TYR A 11 -12.78 -32.71 -12.54
CA TYR A 11 -11.63 -31.86 -12.38
C TYR A 11 -12.05 -30.40 -12.36
N PHE A 12 -11.28 -29.57 -11.67
CA PHE A 12 -11.54 -28.13 -11.59
C PHE A 12 -10.23 -27.36 -11.46
N PRO A 13 -10.18 -26.09 -11.93
CA PRO A 13 -11.16 -25.38 -12.77
C PRO A 13 -11.31 -26.03 -14.17
N ALA A 14 -12.39 -25.73 -14.89
CA ALA A 14 -12.71 -26.42 -16.15
C ALA A 14 -11.72 -26.09 -17.28
N GLU A 15 -11.26 -24.84 -17.34
CA GLU A 15 -10.39 -24.29 -18.39
C GLU A 15 -8.94 -24.68 -18.19
N ARG A 16 -8.47 -24.72 -16.94
CA ARG A 16 -7.10 -25.13 -16.57
C ARG A 16 -7.14 -26.05 -15.34
N PRO A 17 -7.44 -27.35 -15.54
CA PRO A 17 -7.59 -28.30 -14.45
C PRO A 17 -6.32 -28.40 -13.60
N ARG A 18 -6.45 -28.12 -12.30
CA ARG A 18 -5.35 -28.28 -11.33
C ARG A 18 -5.60 -29.41 -10.35
N TYR A 19 -6.86 -29.69 -10.06
CA TYR A 19 -7.27 -30.69 -9.09
C TYR A 19 -8.29 -31.64 -9.70
N SER A 20 -8.17 -32.91 -9.32
CA SER A 20 -9.20 -33.93 -9.56
C SER A 20 -9.84 -34.31 -8.24
N CYS A 21 -11.15 -34.47 -8.22
CA CYS A 21 -11.88 -34.94 -7.05
C CYS A 21 -12.84 -36.05 -7.46
N ILE A 22 -12.85 -37.13 -6.66
CA ILE A 22 -13.86 -38.18 -6.72
C ILE A 22 -14.65 -38.14 -5.42
N VAL A 23 -15.97 -38.15 -5.56
CA VAL A 23 -16.91 -38.26 -4.45
C VAL A 23 -17.62 -39.59 -4.57
N VAL A 24 -17.62 -40.37 -3.49
CA VAL A 24 -18.33 -41.64 -3.39
C VAL A 24 -19.23 -41.60 -2.17
N VAL A 25 -20.52 -41.78 -2.37
CA VAL A 25 -21.54 -41.83 -1.31
C VAL A 25 -22.17 -43.21 -1.32
N THR A 26 -22.04 -43.92 -0.20
CA THR A 26 -22.65 -45.24 0.01
C THR A 26 -23.98 -45.07 0.75
N SER A 27 -24.98 -45.86 0.33
CA SER A 27 -26.20 -46.09 1.11
C SER A 27 -26.96 -44.81 1.50
N PRO A 28 -27.28 -43.89 0.55
CA PRO A 28 -27.96 -42.64 0.86
C PRO A 28 -29.35 -42.92 1.45
N SER A 29 -29.61 -42.37 2.64
CA SER A 29 -30.68 -42.80 3.55
C SER A 29 -32.06 -42.18 3.30
N ASN A 30 -32.23 -41.34 2.28
CA ASN A 30 -33.52 -40.75 1.92
C ASN A 30 -33.85 -41.09 0.47
N ASN A 31 -35.14 -41.38 0.22
CA ASN A 31 -35.82 -41.91 -0.97
C ASN A 31 -35.62 -41.14 -2.31
N VAL A 32 -34.42 -40.63 -2.55
CA VAL A 32 -33.95 -39.80 -3.66
C VAL A 32 -32.86 -40.61 -4.36
N TYR A 33 -33.27 -41.48 -5.29
CA TYR A 33 -32.42 -42.40 -6.04
C TYR A 33 -31.57 -41.73 -7.13
N TYR A 34 -31.17 -40.48 -6.90
CA TYR A 34 -30.40 -39.68 -7.85
C TYR A 34 -28.98 -39.55 -7.34
N GLY A 35 -28.22 -40.65 -7.41
CA GLY A 35 -26.81 -40.68 -7.02
C GLY A 35 -25.96 -39.63 -7.75
N ASN A 36 -26.39 -39.24 -8.95
CA ASN A 36 -25.81 -38.13 -9.70
C ASN A 36 -25.97 -36.75 -9.00
N ILE A 37 -27.11 -36.49 -8.34
CA ILE A 37 -27.39 -35.20 -7.69
C ILE A 37 -26.62 -35.09 -6.36
N VAL A 38 -26.56 -36.19 -5.58
CA VAL A 38 -25.92 -36.18 -4.26
C VAL A 38 -24.40 -36.06 -4.36
N ALA A 39 -23.74 -36.88 -5.18
CA ALA A 39 -22.29 -36.82 -5.31
C ALA A 39 -21.84 -35.53 -6.02
N GLY A 40 -22.63 -35.04 -6.98
CA GLY A 40 -22.37 -33.78 -7.70
C GLY A 40 -22.49 -32.53 -6.82
N SER A 41 -23.47 -32.46 -5.91
CA SER A 41 -23.60 -31.32 -4.99
C SER A 41 -22.44 -31.23 -4.00
N VAL A 42 -21.99 -32.38 -3.48
CA VAL A 42 -20.81 -32.47 -2.62
C VAL A 42 -19.55 -32.06 -3.39
N PHE A 43 -19.38 -32.52 -4.63
CA PHE A 43 -18.26 -32.10 -5.47
C PHE A 43 -18.24 -30.58 -5.66
N ARG A 44 -19.40 -29.97 -5.96
CA ARG A 44 -19.51 -28.52 -6.16
C ARG A 44 -19.11 -27.73 -4.91
N GLU A 45 -19.62 -28.10 -3.74
CA GLU A 45 -19.26 -27.43 -2.48
C GLU A 45 -17.75 -27.51 -2.20
N ILE A 46 -17.13 -28.67 -2.44
CA ILE A 46 -15.69 -28.86 -2.29
C ILE A 46 -14.93 -27.99 -3.30
N ALA A 47 -15.32 -28.03 -4.57
CA ALA A 47 -14.69 -27.27 -5.63
C ALA A 47 -14.79 -25.76 -5.38
N ASP A 48 -15.97 -25.24 -5.05
CA ASP A 48 -16.21 -23.82 -4.78
C ASP A 48 -15.38 -23.34 -3.57
N ARG A 49 -15.30 -24.14 -2.50
CA ARG A 49 -14.51 -23.80 -1.31
C ARG A 49 -13.01 -23.81 -1.57
N VAL A 50 -12.51 -24.83 -2.27
CA VAL A 50 -11.08 -24.93 -2.64
C VAL A 50 -10.71 -23.80 -3.60
N TYR A 51 -11.58 -23.49 -4.57
CA TYR A 51 -11.37 -22.40 -5.51
C TYR A 51 -11.35 -21.02 -4.81
N ALA A 52 -12.27 -20.78 -3.87
CA ALA A 52 -12.36 -19.50 -3.17
C ALA A 52 -11.27 -19.28 -2.11
N THR A 53 -10.65 -20.35 -1.59
CA THR A 53 -9.61 -20.26 -0.54
C THR A 53 -8.20 -20.46 -1.05
N GLY A 54 -8.02 -21.01 -2.25
CA GLY A 54 -6.71 -21.21 -2.84
C GLY A 54 -6.14 -19.89 -3.36
N PHE A 55 -5.06 -19.40 -2.74
CA PHE A 55 -4.18 -18.37 -3.34
C PHE A 55 -3.67 -18.80 -4.74
N ASP A 56 -3.58 -20.11 -4.96
CA ASP A 56 -3.27 -20.79 -6.22
C ASP A 56 -4.22 -20.47 -7.40
N PHE A 57 -5.45 -19.99 -7.13
CA PHE A 57 -6.42 -19.60 -8.16
C PHE A 57 -6.58 -18.10 -8.30
N VAL A 58 -5.88 -17.32 -7.49
CA VAL A 58 -5.65 -15.93 -7.83
C VAL A 58 -4.86 -15.99 -9.12
N VAL A 59 -5.53 -15.67 -10.23
CA VAL A 59 -4.85 -15.16 -11.40
C VAL A 59 -4.15 -13.94 -10.86
N GLU A 60 -2.87 -14.10 -10.53
CA GLU A 60 -1.95 -12.99 -10.43
C GLU A 60 -2.24 -12.23 -11.71
N SER A 61 -2.93 -11.09 -11.59
CA SER A 61 -3.12 -10.24 -12.75
C SER A 61 -1.71 -10.07 -13.25
N GLU A 62 -1.40 -10.62 -14.41
CA GLU A 62 -0.17 -10.31 -15.11
C GLU A 62 -0.24 -8.79 -15.22
N TRP A 63 0.42 -8.12 -14.27
CA TRP A 63 0.65 -6.70 -14.35
C TRP A 63 1.38 -6.61 -15.66
N ASP A 64 0.68 -6.07 -16.65
CA ASP A 64 1.18 -5.97 -17.99
C ASP A 64 2.50 -5.20 -17.89
N GLU A 65 3.63 -5.91 -17.90
CA GLU A 65 4.97 -5.32 -17.86
C GLU A 65 5.22 -4.46 -19.11
N SER A 66 4.25 -4.39 -20.03
CA SER A 66 4.22 -3.47 -21.16
C SER A 66 3.76 -2.05 -20.78
N SER A 67 4.35 -1.49 -19.73
CA SER A 67 4.61 -0.05 -19.73
C SER A 67 6.11 0.18 -19.59
N GLU A 68 6.78 0.32 -20.74
CA GLU A 68 8.10 0.95 -20.91
C GLU A 68 8.20 2.38 -20.32
N ASN A 69 7.18 2.87 -19.63
CA ASN A 69 7.29 4.00 -18.72
C ASN A 69 7.58 3.48 -17.32
N SER A 70 8.86 3.26 -17.04
CA SER A 70 9.37 3.18 -15.67
C SER A 70 9.12 4.55 -15.00
N VAL A 71 7.90 4.77 -14.52
CA VAL A 71 7.52 5.99 -13.82
C VAL A 71 8.18 5.93 -12.46
N TYR A 72 9.37 6.50 -12.37
CA TYR A 72 10.06 6.61 -11.10
C TYR A 72 9.18 7.43 -10.13
N PRO A 73 8.93 6.92 -8.92
CA PRO A 73 8.08 7.59 -7.95
C PRO A 73 8.69 8.93 -7.51
N TYR A 74 7.87 9.98 -7.51
CA TYR A 74 8.18 11.21 -6.78
C TYR A 74 7.61 11.12 -5.36
N SER A 75 8.34 11.68 -4.40
CA SER A 75 7.97 11.71 -2.99
C SER A 75 7.87 13.15 -2.52
N LYS A 76 6.90 13.42 -1.63
CA LYS A 76 6.86 14.70 -0.90
C LYS A 76 8.06 14.72 0.04
N GLY A 77 8.80 15.84 0.06
CA GLY A 77 10.11 15.87 0.69
C GLY A 77 10.12 15.42 2.16
N GLY A 78 11.13 14.61 2.51
CA GLY A 78 11.29 13.95 3.81
C GLY A 78 12.76 13.81 4.19
N ARG A 79 13.03 13.05 5.25
CA ARG A 79 14.41 12.82 5.73
C ARG A 79 15.16 11.89 4.79
N VAL A 80 16.46 12.15 4.67
CA VAL A 80 17.35 11.37 3.80
C VAL A 80 17.42 9.90 4.23
N SER A 81 17.60 9.66 5.53
CA SER A 81 17.66 8.30 6.09
C SER A 81 16.43 7.48 5.72
N ASP A 82 15.25 8.09 5.86
CA ASP A 82 13.98 7.39 5.73
C ASP A 82 13.70 7.10 4.26
N LEU A 83 13.93 8.08 3.38
CA LEU A 83 13.72 7.91 1.95
C LEU A 83 14.77 6.99 1.31
N ALA A 84 16.03 7.02 1.76
CA ALA A 84 17.07 6.10 1.29
C ALA A 84 16.68 4.64 1.58
N THR A 85 16.27 4.32 2.81
CA THR A 85 15.83 2.97 3.17
C THR A 85 14.59 2.54 2.38
N ILE A 86 13.63 3.44 2.16
CA ILE A 86 12.43 3.12 1.37
C ILE A 86 12.76 2.81 -0.09
N PHE A 87 13.63 3.60 -0.74
CA PHE A 87 13.98 3.33 -2.14
C PHE A 87 14.90 2.12 -2.30
N GLU A 88 15.73 1.82 -1.32
CA GLU A 88 16.52 0.58 -1.28
C GLU A 88 15.63 -0.66 -1.14
N GLU A 89 14.65 -0.64 -0.22
CA GLU A 89 13.70 -1.75 -0.03
C GLU A 89 12.81 -1.97 -1.28
N LEU A 90 12.54 -0.90 -2.02
CA LEU A 90 11.74 -0.93 -3.25
C LEU A 90 12.57 -1.15 -4.53
N ASP A 91 13.87 -1.45 -4.40
CA ASP A 91 14.81 -1.72 -5.52
C ASP A 91 14.91 -0.59 -6.57
N TYR A 92 14.76 0.67 -6.14
CA TYR A 92 14.90 1.84 -7.01
C TYR A 92 16.31 2.46 -6.90
N PRO A 93 17.05 2.62 -8.01
CA PRO A 93 18.37 3.24 -7.99
C PRO A 93 18.28 4.73 -7.63
N VAL A 94 19.01 5.11 -6.57
CA VAL A 94 19.14 6.49 -6.10
C VAL A 94 20.52 7.04 -6.49
N TYR A 95 20.54 8.17 -7.19
CA TYR A 95 21.80 8.86 -7.53
C TYR A 95 22.02 10.07 -6.63
N GLU A 96 22.99 9.98 -5.72
CA GLU A 96 23.41 11.09 -4.85
C GLU A 96 24.38 12.03 -5.57
N ARG A 97 24.09 13.35 -5.61
CA ARG A 97 24.97 14.33 -6.29
C ARG A 97 25.80 15.24 -5.39
N HIS A 98 25.63 15.30 -4.06
CA HIS A 98 26.45 16.11 -3.13
C HIS A 98 25.99 15.93 -1.65
N PRO A 99 26.77 16.36 -0.62
CA PRO A 99 26.51 16.00 0.78
C PRO A 99 25.18 16.57 1.26
N VAL A 100 24.35 15.67 1.77
CA VAL A 100 22.90 15.84 1.84
C VAL A 100 22.51 16.59 3.11
N SER A 101 21.71 17.66 2.96
CA SER A 101 20.99 18.26 4.09
C SER A 101 19.94 17.28 4.63
N ASP A 102 19.62 17.34 5.92
CA ASP A 102 18.70 16.43 6.64
C ASP A 102 17.31 16.28 5.97
N TRP A 103 16.91 17.23 5.11
CA TRP A 103 15.68 17.19 4.30
C TRP A 103 15.96 17.19 2.79
N ILE A 104 15.29 16.29 2.06
CA ILE A 104 15.39 16.14 0.61
C ILE A 104 14.02 16.02 -0.05
N SER A 105 13.95 16.36 -1.33
CA SER A 105 12.83 15.98 -2.21
C SER A 105 13.35 15.11 -3.35
N THR A 106 12.54 14.17 -3.81
CA THR A 106 12.90 13.32 -4.95
C THR A 106 12.37 13.89 -6.25
N MET A 107 13.15 13.72 -7.31
CA MET A 107 12.74 13.99 -8.68
C MET A 107 12.91 12.70 -9.47
N ALA A 108 11.84 12.28 -10.14
CA ALA A 108 11.88 11.20 -11.12
C ALA A 108 12.78 11.63 -12.29
N SER A 109 13.73 10.79 -12.66
CA SER A 109 14.58 10.95 -13.84
C SER A 109 14.47 9.68 -14.70
N ASP A 110 14.81 9.76 -15.97
CA ASP A 110 14.70 8.65 -16.93
C ASP A 110 15.47 7.37 -16.55
N SER A 111 16.37 7.43 -15.56
CA SER A 111 17.21 6.30 -15.13
C SER A 111 17.19 6.03 -13.62
N GLY A 112 16.44 6.79 -12.82
CA GLY A 112 16.44 6.65 -11.36
C GLY A 112 15.87 7.82 -10.58
N VAL A 113 15.93 7.72 -9.26
CA VAL A 113 15.44 8.76 -8.34
C VAL A 113 16.60 9.69 -7.97
N VAL A 114 16.45 10.99 -8.27
CA VAL A 114 17.46 12.00 -7.91
C VAL A 114 17.03 12.70 -6.62
N PHE A 115 17.90 12.67 -5.62
CA PHE A 115 17.72 13.45 -4.41
C PHE A 115 18.16 14.89 -4.65
N ARG A 116 17.20 15.81 -4.57
CA ARG A 116 17.52 17.25 -4.49
C ARG A 116 17.49 17.67 -3.04
N PRO A 117 18.57 18.29 -2.52
CA PRO A 117 18.52 18.92 -1.22
C PRO A 117 17.42 19.97 -1.25
N LYS A 118 16.47 19.84 -0.33
CA LYS A 118 15.57 20.94 0.00
C LYS A 118 16.26 21.63 1.17
N PRO A 119 17.05 22.70 0.96
CA PRO A 119 17.61 23.41 2.08
C PRO A 119 16.44 23.88 2.92
N VAL A 120 16.24 23.26 4.09
CA VAL A 120 15.58 23.91 5.20
C VAL A 120 16.64 24.89 5.64
N PRO A 121 16.55 26.17 5.26
CA PRO A 121 17.63 27.10 5.55
C PRO A 121 17.72 27.12 7.07
N GLY A 122 18.86 26.66 7.60
CA GLY A 122 19.04 26.55 9.05
C GLY A 122 18.64 27.86 9.69
N GLY A 123 17.64 27.81 10.56
CA GLY A 123 17.12 28.99 11.21
C GLY A 123 16.17 29.85 10.39
N LEU A 124 15.46 29.34 9.37
CA LEU A 124 14.31 30.02 8.75
C LEU A 124 12.99 29.26 8.94
N VAL A 125 11.88 30.00 9.07
CA VAL A 125 10.54 29.49 9.32
C VAL A 125 10.01 28.87 8.02
N PRO A 126 9.57 27.61 8.00
CA PRO A 126 9.06 26.96 6.80
C PRO A 126 7.63 27.41 6.48
N ALA A 127 7.23 27.25 5.21
CA ALA A 127 5.84 27.37 4.80
C ALA A 127 5.09 26.08 5.19
N VAL A 128 4.19 26.18 6.15
CA VAL A 128 3.37 25.05 6.65
C VAL A 128 1.91 25.14 6.22
N ILE A 129 1.52 26.22 5.52
CA ILE A 129 0.18 26.34 4.94
C ILE A 129 -0.06 25.17 3.99
N GLY A 130 -1.11 24.43 4.28
CA GLY A 130 -1.56 23.28 3.52
C GLY A 130 -1.05 21.91 3.99
N MET A 131 -0.21 21.89 5.02
CA MET A 131 0.22 20.65 5.68
C MET A 131 -0.84 20.13 6.64
N GLY A 132 -0.81 18.83 6.92
CA GLY A 132 -1.58 18.24 8.01
C GLY A 132 -1.03 18.63 9.37
N ALA A 133 -1.88 18.60 10.41
CA ALA A 133 -1.52 19.01 11.77
C ALA A 133 -0.21 18.36 12.28
N LYS A 134 -0.08 17.05 12.10
CA LYS A 134 1.06 16.27 12.58
C LYS A 134 2.37 16.69 11.90
N ASP A 135 2.35 16.79 10.57
CA ASP A 135 3.53 17.15 9.79
C ASP A 135 3.98 18.60 10.07
N ALA A 136 3.01 19.52 10.16
CA ALA A 136 3.28 20.92 10.51
C ALA A 136 3.89 21.05 11.91
N LEU A 137 3.35 20.32 12.89
CA LEU A 137 3.86 20.32 14.26
C LEU A 137 5.30 19.81 14.31
N SER A 138 5.57 18.64 13.74
CA SER A 138 6.90 18.03 13.75
C SER A 138 7.96 18.93 13.12
N ILE A 139 7.65 19.57 11.99
CA ILE A 139 8.60 20.46 11.30
C ILE A 139 8.91 21.70 12.15
N LEU A 140 7.90 22.32 12.77
CA LEU A 140 8.08 23.55 13.54
C LEU A 140 8.76 23.31 14.88
N GLU A 141 8.42 22.23 15.59
CA GLU A 141 9.05 21.87 16.87
C GLU A 141 10.51 21.44 16.69
N ASN A 142 10.83 20.70 15.63
CA ASN A 142 12.21 20.34 15.30
C ASN A 142 13.10 21.57 15.03
N LEU A 143 12.51 22.69 14.62
CA LEU A 143 13.20 23.98 14.48
C LEU A 143 13.32 24.75 15.79
N GLY A 144 12.80 24.21 16.90
CA GLY A 144 12.82 24.82 18.22
C GLY A 144 11.74 25.88 18.43
N LEU A 145 10.68 25.89 17.61
CA LEU A 145 9.53 26.78 17.83
C LEU A 145 8.53 26.13 18.80
N GLN A 146 7.88 26.95 19.62
CA GLN A 146 6.76 26.53 20.46
C GLN A 146 5.46 26.67 19.67
N VAL A 147 4.81 25.55 19.34
CA VAL A 147 3.65 25.55 18.45
C VAL A 147 2.34 25.60 19.24
N HIS A 148 1.52 26.62 18.97
CA HIS A 148 0.13 26.66 19.41
C HIS A 148 -0.80 26.42 18.24
N LEU A 149 -1.57 25.35 18.35
CA LEU A 149 -2.47 24.87 17.32
C LEU A 149 -3.92 25.16 17.70
N GLN A 150 -4.72 25.67 16.75
CA GLN A 150 -6.16 25.88 16.93
C GLN A 150 -6.94 25.28 15.74
N GLY A 151 -7.89 24.40 16.05
CA GLY A 151 -8.76 23.74 15.05
C GLY A 151 -8.30 22.32 14.70
N VAL A 152 -8.86 21.77 13.63
CA VAL A 152 -8.57 20.41 13.13
C VAL A 152 -8.51 20.44 11.61
N GLY A 153 -7.80 19.48 10.99
CA GLY A 153 -7.70 19.39 9.53
C GLY A 153 -6.35 19.87 8.99
N ARG A 154 -6.39 20.80 8.05
CA ARG A 154 -5.21 21.28 7.30
C ARG A 154 -4.86 22.70 7.74
N VAL A 155 -3.57 23.03 7.81
CA VAL A 155 -3.14 24.38 8.18
C VAL A 155 -3.58 25.39 7.12
N VAL A 156 -4.44 26.32 7.52
CA VAL A 156 -4.89 27.45 6.69
C VAL A 156 -4.12 28.72 6.97
N HIS A 157 -3.53 28.84 8.16
CA HIS A 157 -2.84 30.04 8.60
C HIS A 157 -1.64 29.74 9.51
N GLN A 158 -0.58 30.53 9.38
CA GLN A 158 0.58 30.56 10.28
C GLN A 158 0.92 32.01 10.66
N SER A 159 1.27 32.26 11.92
CA SER A 159 1.54 33.62 12.42
C SER A 159 2.91 34.16 12.03
N GLN A 160 3.91 33.30 11.89
CA GLN A 160 5.26 33.69 11.45
C GLN A 160 5.38 33.46 9.94
N GLN A 161 5.91 34.44 9.19
CA GLN A 161 6.04 34.34 7.73
C GLN A 161 7.07 33.29 7.33
N ALA A 162 6.75 32.51 6.30
CA ALA A 162 7.71 31.60 5.70
C ALA A 162 8.95 32.37 5.21
N GLY A 163 10.14 31.83 5.46
CA GLY A 163 11.43 32.45 5.16
C GLY A 163 11.93 33.45 6.22
N SER A 164 11.16 33.74 7.28
CA SER A 164 11.67 34.58 8.39
C SER A 164 12.65 33.83 9.27
N ARG A 165 13.55 34.51 10.00
CA ARG A 165 14.54 33.84 10.86
C ARG A 165 13.90 33.25 12.12
N VAL A 166 14.07 31.95 12.32
CA VAL A 166 13.65 31.22 13.52
C VAL A 166 14.44 31.71 14.73
N ARG A 167 13.71 32.06 15.79
CA ARG A 167 14.26 32.29 17.12
C ARG A 167 13.89 31.09 17.98
N PRO A 168 14.84 30.25 18.42
CA PRO A 168 14.55 29.11 19.30
C PRO A 168 13.77 29.55 20.54
N GLY A 169 12.73 28.81 20.90
CA GLY A 169 11.79 29.14 21.98
C GLY A 169 10.70 30.14 21.60
N SER A 170 10.72 30.73 20.40
CA SER A 170 9.65 31.62 19.96
C SER A 170 8.38 30.86 19.61
N THR A 171 7.24 31.50 19.86
CA THR A 171 5.93 30.90 19.66
C THR A 171 5.42 31.12 18.23
N ILE A 172 4.87 30.07 17.62
CA ILE A 172 4.16 30.15 16.34
C ILE A 172 2.73 29.65 16.52
N PHE A 173 1.76 30.44 16.06
CA PHE A 173 0.34 30.08 16.08
C PHE A 173 -0.07 29.58 14.70
N ILE A 174 -0.68 28.40 14.65
CA ILE A 174 -1.23 27.82 13.42
C ILE A 174 -2.72 27.54 13.59
N ARG A 175 -3.51 27.88 12.57
CA ARG A 175 -4.96 27.61 12.52
C ARG A 175 -5.25 26.54 11.48
N LEU A 176 -6.16 25.64 11.81
CA LEU A 176 -6.57 24.54 10.98
C LEU A 176 -8.08 24.56 10.76
N GLU A 177 -8.47 24.17 9.57
CA GLU A 177 -9.85 23.98 9.10
C GLU A 177 -9.94 22.70 8.25
#